data_AF-A0A0B2A6Y9-F1
#
_entry.id   AF-A0A0B2A6Y9-F1
#
_cell.length_a   1.000
_cell.length_b   1.000
_cell.length_c   1.000
_cell.angle_alpha   90.00
_cell.angle_beta   90.00
_cell.angle_gamma   90.00
#
_symmetry.space_group_name_H-M   'P 1'
#
loop_
_entity.id
_entity.type
_entity.pdbx_description
1 polymer ?
#
loop_
_entity_poly.entity_id
_entity_poly.type
_entity_poly.pdbx_seq_one_letter_code
_entity_poly.pdbx_strand_id
1 'polypeptide(L)'
;MAINEWWRDLPEERYWMIAPSRGVVGEALSAPKQVDDHRFEWSHELVAYTRPGDTLFVWDRTLAHPGIAAWGRVLGPLGEETRARDGVERAHWRMPVSDTLQLANPITITALRRHGADVVAVRDALERDVEGPVYFPFIGEPHTLVPAPAYLAKVPRDLVSLLSSRFGFDFVL
;
A
#
# COMPACT_ATOMS: atom_id res chain seq x y z
N MET A 1 -12.41 -13.32 -3.88
CA MET A 1 -11.43 -14.20 -4.58
C MET A 1 -10.36 -14.56 -3.54
N ALA A 2 -9.70 -15.73 -3.56
CA ALA A 2 -8.64 -15.95 -2.58
C ALA A 2 -7.44 -15.03 -2.86
N ILE A 3 -6.91 -14.34 -1.85
CA ILE A 3 -5.69 -13.54 -1.98
C ILE A 3 -4.48 -14.45 -2.19
N ASN A 4 -3.63 -14.09 -3.15
CA ASN A 4 -2.35 -14.73 -3.42
C ASN A 4 -1.30 -14.24 -2.43
N GLU A 5 -1.21 -14.88 -1.27
CA GLU A 5 -0.29 -14.52 -0.19
C GLU A 5 1.15 -15.00 -0.46
N TRP A 6 1.75 -14.60 -1.58
CA TRP A 6 3.13 -14.97 -1.94
C TRP A 6 4.18 -14.56 -0.89
N TRP A 7 3.83 -13.62 0.00
CA TRP A 7 4.66 -13.15 1.11
C TRP A 7 4.47 -13.89 2.43
N ARG A 8 3.56 -14.88 2.51
CA ARG A 8 3.09 -15.44 3.80
C ARG A 8 4.22 -15.87 4.74
N ASP A 9 5.25 -16.50 4.18
CA ASP A 9 6.40 -17.08 4.89
C ASP A 9 7.66 -16.22 4.81
N LEU A 10 7.54 -14.99 4.28
CA LEU A 10 8.63 -14.03 4.10
C LEU A 10 8.46 -12.86 5.10
N PRO A 11 9.06 -12.92 6.30
CA PRO A 11 8.91 -11.86 7.30
C PRO A 11 9.42 -10.49 6.84
N GLU A 12 10.37 -10.48 5.90
CA GLU A 12 10.90 -9.28 5.26
C GLU A 12 9.94 -8.64 4.25
N GLU A 13 8.80 -9.27 3.94
CA GLU A 13 7.81 -8.76 2.98
C GLU A 13 6.65 -8.03 3.68
N ARG A 14 6.92 -7.29 4.76
CA ARG A 14 5.90 -6.64 5.60
C ARG A 14 5.72 -5.15 5.33
N TYR A 15 5.49 -4.81 4.07
CA TYR A 15 5.32 -3.44 3.61
C TYR A 15 4.06 -3.28 2.75
N TRP A 16 3.34 -2.19 3.03
CA TRP A 16 2.06 -1.87 2.40
C TRP A 16 2.03 -0.41 1.97
N MET A 17 1.23 -0.08 0.97
CA MET A 17 0.96 1.30 0.58
C MET A 17 -0.54 1.55 0.55
N ILE A 18 -0.97 2.62 1.20
CA ILE A 18 -2.33 3.14 1.15
C ILE A 18 -2.34 4.50 0.45
N ALA A 19 -3.38 4.77 -0.34
CA ALA A 19 -3.59 6.05 -1.00
C ALA A 19 -4.89 6.71 -0.48
N PRO A 20 -4.91 7.28 0.74
CA PRO A 20 -6.12 7.88 1.29
C PRO A 20 -6.56 9.09 0.44
N SER A 21 -7.86 9.39 0.45
CA SER A 21 -8.42 10.51 -0.31
C SER A 21 -7.95 11.87 0.21
N ARG A 22 -7.63 11.98 1.51
CA ARG A 22 -7.21 13.21 2.19
C ARG A 22 -5.71 13.29 2.52
N GLY A 23 -4.89 12.39 1.97
CA GLY A 23 -3.45 12.36 2.26
C GLY A 23 -3.05 11.83 3.64
N VAL A 24 -4.02 11.57 4.52
CA VAL A 24 -3.82 11.01 5.87
C VAL A 24 -4.69 9.76 6.06
N VAL A 25 -4.16 8.76 6.78
CA VAL A 25 -4.82 7.47 7.00
C VAL A 25 -5.86 7.54 8.12
N GLY A 26 -5.59 8.33 9.16
CA GLY A 26 -6.37 8.31 10.41
C GLY A 26 -5.89 7.20 11.34
N GLU A 27 -6.75 6.77 12.26
CA GLU A 27 -6.41 5.83 13.35
C GLU A 27 -6.38 4.35 12.92
N ALA A 28 -6.87 4.03 11.72
CA ALA A 28 -6.96 2.65 11.23
C ALA A 28 -7.05 2.57 9.70
N LEU A 29 -6.56 1.46 9.14
CA LEU A 29 -7.07 0.97 7.86
C LEU A 29 -8.52 0.52 8.08
N SER A 30 -9.43 1.06 7.30
CA SER A 30 -10.85 0.72 7.33
C SER A 30 -11.34 0.49 5.91
N ALA A 31 -11.77 -0.74 5.63
CA ALA A 31 -12.20 -1.15 4.31
C ALA A 31 -13.46 -2.03 4.40
N PRO A 32 -14.46 -1.84 3.53
CA PRO A 32 -15.66 -2.67 3.53
C PRO A 32 -15.32 -4.12 3.15
N LYS A 33 -15.92 -5.09 3.84
CA LYS A 33 -15.79 -6.53 3.56
C LYS A 33 -16.55 -6.95 2.31
N GLN A 34 -17.59 -6.20 1.95
CA GLN A 34 -18.40 -6.40 0.75
C GLN A 34 -18.39 -5.12 -0.06
N VAL A 35 -18.00 -5.23 -1.32
CA VAL A 35 -17.98 -4.12 -2.28
C VAL A 35 -18.98 -4.43 -3.37
N ASP A 36 -19.79 -3.44 -3.75
CA ASP A 36 -20.75 -3.61 -4.85
C ASP A 36 -20.05 -3.69 -6.22
N ASP A 37 -18.80 -3.22 -6.30
CA ASP A 37 -17.94 -3.29 -7.47
C ASP A 37 -16.77 -4.26 -7.20
N HIS A 38 -16.84 -5.44 -7.81
CA HIS A 38 -15.87 -6.52 -7.66
C HIS A 38 -14.47 -6.20 -8.24
N ARG A 39 -14.31 -5.11 -9.01
CA ARG A 39 -13.04 -4.83 -9.73
C ARG A 39 -11.84 -4.53 -8.82
N PHE A 40 -12.07 -4.11 -7.58
CA PHE A 40 -11.00 -3.75 -6.62
C PHE A 40 -11.20 -4.37 -5.23
N GLU A 41 -12.05 -5.39 -5.13
CA GLU A 41 -12.36 -6.12 -3.89
C GLU A 41 -11.10 -6.62 -3.19
N TRP A 42 -10.12 -7.11 -3.97
CA TRP A 42 -8.83 -7.58 -3.46
C TRP A 42 -8.09 -6.52 -2.62
N SER A 43 -8.15 -5.24 -2.99
CA SER A 43 -7.40 -4.19 -2.30
C SER A 43 -7.96 -3.87 -0.91
N HIS A 44 -9.25 -4.16 -0.69
CA HIS A 44 -9.87 -4.12 0.63
C HIS A 44 -9.58 -5.38 1.43
N GLU A 45 -9.62 -6.55 0.78
CA GLU A 45 -9.29 -7.83 1.41
C GLU A 45 -7.85 -7.83 1.98
N LEU A 46 -6.89 -7.15 1.32
CA LEU A 46 -5.51 -7.02 1.80
C LEU A 46 -5.40 -6.44 3.23
N VAL A 47 -6.39 -5.68 3.72
CA VAL A 47 -6.40 -5.20 5.11
C VAL A 47 -6.34 -6.36 6.11
N ALA A 48 -7.04 -7.45 5.82
CA ALA A 48 -7.08 -8.64 6.67
C ALA A 48 -5.74 -9.41 6.72
N TYR A 49 -4.83 -9.11 5.79
CA TYR A 49 -3.51 -9.76 5.68
C TYR A 49 -2.37 -8.94 6.29
N THR A 50 -2.66 -7.71 6.72
CA THR A 50 -1.71 -6.91 7.49
C THR A 50 -1.51 -7.49 8.90
N ARG A 51 -0.32 -7.33 9.45
CA ARG A 51 0.06 -7.83 10.78
C ARG A 51 0.63 -6.70 11.65
N PRO A 52 0.49 -6.78 12.99
CA PRO A 52 1.19 -5.87 13.89
C PRO A 52 2.69 -5.80 13.59
N GLY A 53 3.21 -4.57 13.50
CA GLY A 53 4.61 -4.27 13.17
C GLY A 53 4.87 -4.01 11.68
N ASP A 54 3.93 -4.33 10.78
CA ASP A 54 4.08 -4.05 9.36
C ASP A 54 4.24 -2.55 9.10
N THR A 55 5.01 -2.20 8.06
CA THR A 55 5.21 -0.81 7.64
C THR A 55 4.11 -0.39 6.67
N LEU A 56 3.55 0.78 6.89
CA LEU A 56 2.52 1.37 6.03
C LEU A 56 3.02 2.68 5.42
N PHE A 57 3.16 2.71 4.09
CA PHE A 57 3.44 3.89 3.29
C PHE A 57 2.17 4.63 2.94
N VAL A 58 2.22 5.96 3.00
CA VAL A 58 1.09 6.83 2.66
C VAL A 58 1.38 7.58 1.37
N TRP A 59 0.63 7.23 0.32
CA TRP A 59 0.58 7.99 -0.90
C TRP A 59 -0.35 9.19 -0.73
N ASP A 60 0.22 10.39 -0.73
CA ASP A 60 -0.52 11.63 -0.63
C ASP A 60 -0.81 12.21 -2.02
N ARG A 61 -2.09 12.18 -2.39
CA ARG A 61 -2.61 12.75 -3.64
C ARG A 61 -2.92 14.25 -3.56
N THR A 62 -2.87 14.84 -2.36
CA THR A 62 -3.23 16.24 -2.09
C THR A 62 -2.05 17.19 -2.23
N LEU A 63 -0.82 16.66 -2.24
CA LEU A 63 0.39 17.44 -2.52
C LEU A 63 0.36 18.03 -3.92
N ALA A 64 1.02 19.20 -4.09
CA ALA A 64 1.26 19.80 -5.40
C ALA A 64 1.97 18.84 -6.36
N HIS A 65 2.81 17.95 -5.81
CA HIS A 65 3.40 16.82 -6.50
C HIS A 65 3.07 15.53 -5.73
N PRO A 66 2.04 14.77 -6.16
CA PRO A 66 1.64 13.54 -5.49
C PRO A 66 2.80 12.56 -5.31
N GLY A 67 2.82 11.84 -4.20
CA GLY A 67 3.94 10.97 -3.85
C GLY A 67 3.76 10.20 -2.55
N ILE A 68 4.75 9.38 -2.21
CA ILE A 68 4.86 8.82 -0.86
C ILE A 68 5.32 9.94 0.06
N ALA A 69 4.48 10.34 1.00
CA ALA A 69 4.70 11.53 1.83
C ALA A 69 4.88 11.20 3.31
N ALA A 70 4.41 10.04 3.75
CA ALA A 70 4.52 9.62 5.15
C ALA A 70 4.61 8.11 5.26
N TRP A 71 4.97 7.64 6.46
CA TRP A 71 4.92 6.24 6.83
C TRP A 71 4.45 6.05 8.26
N GLY A 72 3.98 4.85 8.59
CA GLY A 72 3.58 4.47 9.95
C GLY A 72 3.69 2.96 10.14
N ARG A 73 3.12 2.47 11.24
CA ARG A 73 3.10 1.04 11.59
C ARG A 73 1.67 0.53 11.74
N VAL A 74 1.45 -0.70 11.32
CA VAL A 74 0.24 -1.45 11.70
C VAL A 74 0.38 -1.88 13.15
N LEU A 75 -0.65 -1.64 13.95
CA LEU A 75 -0.64 -1.94 15.39
C LEU A 75 -1.46 -3.18 15.72
N GLY A 76 -2.61 -3.36 15.07
CA GLY A 76 -3.54 -4.43 15.39
C GLY A 76 -4.10 -4.41 16.81
N PRO A 77 -4.85 -5.46 17.20
CA PRO A 77 -5.26 -6.58 16.36
C PRO A 77 -6.28 -6.19 15.28
N LEU A 78 -6.48 -7.04 14.27
CA LEU A 78 -7.55 -6.90 13.30
C LEU A 78 -8.90 -6.99 14.03
N GLY A 79 -9.77 -6.02 13.79
CA GLY A 79 -11.15 -6.02 14.25
C GLY A 79 -12.13 -5.87 13.11
N GLU A 80 -13.40 -5.90 13.47
CA GLU A 80 -14.53 -5.64 12.57
C GLU A 80 -15.37 -4.51 13.14
N GLU A 81 -15.85 -3.63 12.26
CA GLU A 81 -16.76 -2.54 12.61
C GLU A 81 -17.93 -2.52 11.62
N THR A 82 -19.13 -2.16 12.09
CA THR A 82 -20.26 -1.89 11.20
C THR A 82 -20.34 -0.39 10.96
N ARG A 83 -20.37 0.02 9.69
CA ARG A 83 -20.57 1.42 9.31
C ARG A 83 -21.82 1.57 8.46
N ALA A 84 -22.66 2.53 8.82
CA ALA A 84 -23.79 2.94 8.01
C ALA A 84 -23.34 4.03 7.03
N ARG A 85 -23.52 3.79 5.74
CA ARG A 85 -23.35 4.80 4.68
C ARG A 85 -24.56 4.76 3.77
N ASP A 86 -25.14 5.93 3.50
CA ASP A 86 -26.34 6.07 2.66
C ASP A 86 -27.51 5.18 3.12
N GLY A 87 -27.63 4.98 4.44
CA GLY A 87 -28.68 4.14 5.07
C GLY A 87 -28.42 2.63 5.02
N VAL A 88 -27.30 2.19 4.45
CA VAL A 88 -26.92 0.77 4.37
C VAL A 88 -25.79 0.48 5.36
N GLU A 89 -26.02 -0.46 6.27
CA GLU A 89 -24.99 -0.99 7.15
C GLU A 89 -24.07 -1.95 6.39
N ARG A 90 -22.76 -1.75 6.52
CA ARG A 90 -21.75 -2.62 5.92
C ARG A 90 -20.73 -3.01 6.99
N ALA A 91 -20.36 -4.28 6.99
CA ALA A 91 -19.23 -4.76 7.78
C ALA A 91 -17.92 -4.28 7.14
N HIS A 92 -17.03 -3.78 7.97
CA HIS A 92 -15.71 -3.28 7.60
C HIS A 92 -14.64 -4.03 8.38
N TRP A 93 -13.52 -4.31 7.70
CA TRP A 93 -12.27 -4.57 8.37
C TRP A 93 -11.79 -3.29 9.05
N ARG A 94 -11.30 -3.40 10.29
CA ARG A 94 -10.66 -2.30 11.00
C ARG A 94 -9.31 -2.77 11.54
N MET A 95 -8.22 -2.29 10.96
CA MET A 95 -6.86 -2.56 11.43
C MET A 95 -6.25 -1.27 12.03
N PRO A 96 -6.07 -1.17 13.36
CA PRO A 96 -5.40 -0.04 13.98
C PRO A 96 -4.02 0.24 13.39
N VAL A 97 -3.69 1.52 13.18
CA VAL A 97 -2.36 1.98 12.73
C VAL A 97 -1.86 3.08 13.66
N SER A 98 -0.54 3.27 13.68
CA SER A 98 0.07 4.39 14.41
C SER A 98 -0.23 5.72 13.74
N ASP A 99 0.07 6.80 14.44
CA ASP A 99 0.29 8.09 13.79
C ASP A 99 1.33 7.96 12.68
N THR A 100 1.17 8.75 11.62
CA THR A 100 2.08 8.73 10.47
C THR A 100 3.14 9.81 10.61
N LEU A 101 4.39 9.42 10.35
CA LEU A 101 5.53 10.32 10.33
C LEU A 101 5.74 10.82 8.90
N GLN A 102 5.72 12.14 8.74
CA GLN A 102 5.96 12.78 7.45
C GLN A 102 7.42 12.60 7.03
N LEU A 103 7.64 12.30 5.76
CA LEU A 103 8.95 12.32 5.15
C LEU A 103 9.39 13.77 4.98
N ALA A 104 10.63 14.08 5.36
CA ALA A 104 11.20 15.41 5.14
C ALA A 104 11.17 15.81 3.66
N ASN A 105 11.32 14.82 2.77
CA ASN A 105 11.25 14.99 1.32
C ASN A 105 10.31 13.92 0.72
N PRO A 106 9.05 14.24 0.37
CA PRO A 106 8.16 13.28 -0.26
C PRO A 106 8.77 12.65 -1.52
N ILE A 107 8.61 11.34 -1.69
CA ILE A 107 8.98 10.62 -2.92
C ILE A 107 7.88 10.87 -3.95
N THR A 108 8.01 11.97 -4.69
CA THR A 108 7.02 12.38 -5.69
C THR A 108 6.95 11.42 -6.88
N ILE A 109 5.82 11.36 -7.57
CA ILE A 109 5.66 10.55 -8.78
C ILE A 109 6.67 10.95 -9.86
N THR A 110 6.99 12.24 -9.96
CA THR A 110 8.00 12.75 -10.90
C THR A 110 9.38 12.23 -10.56
N ALA A 111 9.74 12.18 -9.27
CA ALA A 111 11.00 11.62 -8.82
C ALA A 111 11.05 10.09 -9.03
N LEU A 112 9.95 9.39 -8.74
CA LEU A 112 9.83 7.95 -8.96
C LEU A 112 10.00 7.58 -10.44
N ARG A 113 9.40 8.36 -11.36
CA ARG A 113 9.52 8.16 -12.82
C ARG A 113 10.94 8.33 -13.35
N ARG A 114 11.82 9.08 -12.67
CA ARG A 114 13.26 9.14 -13.03
C ARG A 114 13.96 7.79 -12.81
N HIS A 115 13.44 6.98 -11.90
CA HIS A 115 13.88 5.61 -11.62
C HIS A 115 12.85 4.58 -12.09
N GLY A 116 11.98 4.94 -13.04
CA GLY A 116 10.84 4.11 -13.43
C GLY A 116 11.25 2.77 -14.02
N ALA A 117 12.40 2.70 -14.70
CA ALA A 117 12.96 1.45 -15.23
C ALA A 117 13.31 0.48 -14.09
N ASP A 118 13.92 0.98 -13.02
CA ASP A 118 14.25 0.16 -11.83
C ASP A 118 12.96 -0.33 -11.15
N VAL A 119 11.96 0.54 -11.01
CA VAL A 119 10.65 0.18 -10.40
C VAL A 119 9.94 -0.90 -11.21
N VAL A 120 9.91 -0.75 -12.54
CA VAL A 120 9.31 -1.73 -13.45
C VAL A 120 10.09 -3.04 -13.42
N ALA A 121 11.42 -3.01 -13.37
CA ALA A 121 12.24 -4.21 -13.27
C ALA A 121 11.96 -5.00 -11.97
N VAL A 122 11.73 -4.31 -10.84
CA VAL A 122 11.32 -4.96 -9.58
C VAL A 122 9.95 -5.65 -9.74
N ARG A 123 8.97 -4.97 -10.34
CA ARG A 123 7.64 -5.56 -10.62
C ARG A 123 7.77 -6.80 -11.50
N ASP A 124 8.44 -6.67 -12.64
CA ASP A 124 8.54 -7.71 -13.66
C ASP A 124 9.33 -8.92 -13.12
N ALA A 125 10.31 -8.69 -12.24
CA ALA A 125 11.01 -9.77 -11.55
C ALA A 125 10.08 -10.54 -10.61
N LEU A 126 9.32 -9.84 -9.79
CA LEU A 126 8.36 -10.46 -8.87
C LEU A 126 7.27 -11.22 -9.62
N GLU A 127 6.73 -10.66 -10.70
CA GLU A 127 5.69 -11.31 -11.53
C GLU A 127 6.19 -12.57 -12.24
N ARG A 128 7.49 -12.69 -12.52
CA ARG A 128 8.07 -13.93 -13.04
C ARG A 128 8.20 -15.02 -11.98
N ASP A 129 8.48 -14.63 -10.73
CA ASP A 129 8.84 -15.54 -9.66
C ASP A 129 7.61 -15.99 -8.84
N VAL A 130 6.49 -15.25 -8.94
CA VAL A 130 5.22 -15.51 -8.25
C VAL A 130 4.15 -15.96 -9.23
N GLU A 131 3.49 -17.08 -8.93
CA GLU A 131 2.27 -17.47 -9.62
C GLU A 131 1.07 -16.63 -9.12
N GLY A 132 0.45 -15.86 -10.00
CA GLY A 132 -0.74 -15.05 -9.70
C GLY A 132 -0.46 -13.57 -9.39
N PRO A 133 -1.46 -12.82 -8.89
CA PRO A 133 -1.34 -11.38 -8.67
C PRO A 133 -0.29 -11.03 -7.61
N VAL A 134 0.52 -10.02 -7.90
CA VAL A 134 1.56 -9.51 -6.97
C VAL A 134 1.10 -8.29 -6.16
N TYR A 135 -0.05 -7.70 -6.52
CA TYR A 135 -0.65 -6.52 -5.88
C TYR A 135 0.27 -5.29 -5.81
N PHE A 136 1.12 -5.12 -6.82
CA PHE A 136 2.16 -4.09 -6.89
C PHE A 136 1.56 -2.67 -6.77
N PRO A 137 2.26 -1.71 -6.14
CA PRO A 137 1.68 -0.41 -5.79
C PRO A 137 1.63 0.58 -6.95
N PHE A 138 2.27 0.26 -8.09
CA PHE A 138 2.35 1.12 -9.27
C PHE A 138 2.01 0.35 -10.55
N ILE A 139 1.44 1.02 -11.53
CA ILE A 139 1.12 0.46 -12.85
C ILE A 139 1.68 1.37 -13.96
N GLY A 140 1.81 0.81 -15.17
CA GLY A 140 2.30 1.51 -16.35
C GLY A 140 3.76 1.21 -16.68
N GLU A 141 4.30 2.00 -17.60
CA GLU A 141 5.68 1.95 -18.10
C GLU A 141 6.57 2.93 -17.32
N PRO A 142 7.92 2.84 -17.42
CA PRO A 142 8.83 3.67 -16.65
C PRO A 142 8.48 5.17 -16.57
N HIS A 143 8.11 5.77 -17.71
CA HIS A 143 7.80 7.21 -17.80
C HIS A 143 6.33 7.55 -17.52
N THR A 144 5.45 6.54 -17.52
CA THR A 144 4.00 6.70 -17.33
C THR A 144 3.52 6.10 -16.02
N LEU A 145 4.43 5.66 -15.13
CA LEU A 145 4.11 5.11 -13.82
C LEU A 145 3.08 5.97 -13.10
N VAL A 146 2.06 5.32 -12.55
CA VAL A 146 1.03 5.90 -11.69
C VAL A 146 0.75 4.94 -10.53
N PRO A 147 0.28 5.42 -9.37
CA PRO A 147 -0.18 4.54 -8.30
C PRO A 147 -1.30 3.63 -8.82
N ALA A 148 -1.28 2.37 -8.41
CA ALA A 148 -2.37 1.45 -8.68
C ALA A 148 -3.67 2.00 -8.09
N PRO A 149 -4.82 1.87 -8.77
CA PRO A 149 -6.13 2.32 -8.27
C PRO A 149 -6.65 1.35 -7.18
N ALA A 150 -5.89 1.20 -6.10
CA ALA A 150 -6.12 0.27 -5.01
C ALA A 150 -6.26 1.02 -3.68
N TYR A 151 -7.11 0.51 -2.78
CA TYR A 151 -7.17 1.01 -1.41
C TYR A 151 -5.86 0.74 -0.67
N LEU A 152 -5.46 -0.53 -0.64
CA LEU A 152 -4.19 -1.01 -0.12
C LEU A 152 -3.47 -1.82 -1.21
N ALA A 153 -2.16 -1.66 -1.30
CA ALA A 153 -1.31 -2.41 -2.21
C ALA A 153 -0.11 -3.00 -1.45
N LYS A 154 0.42 -4.11 -1.96
CA LYS A 154 1.60 -4.76 -1.41
C LYS A 154 2.85 -4.05 -1.94
N VAL A 155 3.78 -3.71 -1.06
CA VAL A 155 5.08 -3.14 -1.45
C VAL A 155 6.14 -4.23 -1.26
N PRO A 156 6.81 -4.69 -2.33
CA PRO A 156 7.84 -5.71 -2.20
C PRO A 156 9.09 -5.17 -1.48
N ARG A 157 9.83 -6.02 -0.77
CA ARG A 157 11.08 -5.61 -0.09
C ARG A 157 12.06 -4.95 -1.05
N ASP A 158 12.19 -5.47 -2.26
CA ASP A 158 13.11 -4.93 -3.26
C ASP A 158 12.72 -3.52 -3.70
N LEU A 159 11.41 -3.22 -3.75
CA LEU A 159 10.94 -1.87 -3.99
C LEU A 159 11.29 -0.96 -2.81
N VAL A 160 11.13 -1.41 -1.57
CA VAL A 160 11.54 -0.63 -0.39
C VAL A 160 13.05 -0.35 -0.41
N SER A 161 13.86 -1.35 -0.77
CA SER A 161 15.32 -1.22 -0.88
C SER A 161 15.72 -0.22 -1.99
N LEU A 162 15.02 -0.25 -3.13
CA LEU A 162 15.18 0.74 -4.18
C LEU A 162 14.81 2.15 -3.69
N LEU A 163 13.68 2.32 -3.01
CA LEU A 163 13.26 3.62 -2.49
C LEU A 163 14.26 4.16 -1.46
N SER A 164 14.74 3.29 -0.57
CA SER A 164 15.76 3.62 0.43
C SER A 164 17.05 4.10 -0.24
N SER A 165 17.59 3.31 -1.18
CA SER A 165 18.86 3.64 -1.86
C SER A 165 18.81 4.91 -2.73
N ARG A 166 17.65 5.23 -3.33
CA ARG A 166 17.51 6.38 -4.24
C ARG A 166 17.09 7.66 -3.53
N PHE A 167 16.36 7.56 -2.42
CA PHE A 167 15.76 8.71 -1.76
C PHE A 167 16.22 8.92 -0.31
N GLY A 168 17.14 8.08 0.19
CA GLY A 168 17.81 8.28 1.47
C GLY A 168 16.93 8.02 2.69
N PHE A 169 16.02 7.04 2.59
CA PHE A 169 15.13 6.65 3.68
C PHE A 169 15.58 5.34 4.32
N ASP A 170 16.05 5.37 5.56
CA ASP A 170 16.27 4.17 6.36
C ASP A 170 14.96 3.79 7.07
N PHE A 171 14.27 2.78 6.55
CA PHE A 171 13.31 2.05 7.36
C PHE A 171 14.13 1.17 8.28
N VAL A 172 13.84 1.18 9.58
CA VAL A 172 14.34 0.12 10.46
C VAL A 172 13.74 -1.19 9.94
N LEU A 173 14.55 -1.91 9.16
CA LEU A 173 14.32 -3.23 8.58
C LEU A 173 14.40 -4.28 9.68
#